data_AF-A0A7V2IKQ6-F1
#
_entry.id   AF-A0A7V2IKQ6-F1
#
_cell.length_a   1.000
_cell.length_b   1.000
_cell.length_c   1.000
_cell.angle_alpha   90.00
_cell.angle_beta   90.00
_cell.angle_gamma   90.00
#
_symmetry.space_group_name_H-M   'P 1'
#
loop_
_entity.id
_entity.type
_entity.pdbx_description
1 polymer ?
#
loop_
_entity_poly.entity_id
_entity_poly.type
_entity_poly.pdbx_seq_one_letter_code
_entity_poly.pdbx_strand_id
1 'polypeptide(L)'
;MNTERDDVRRALVLGMIALSLAGCASNTLQAPRNRHFVLDVERTGPPQTRRQGTLCVRMFRVAEPFATDQLVYRVSKTLFEIDYHKQFVTPPEAMLTAEIRQWMAAAGLFAHVVDPSSRAEITHTLEGRVVAMYGDYVVADAPHAVLEMQLVLVRETRGRNPVVFDRTYTARTPIAGAQADHLIAALNDALRKILTDFETDLDQEWDRLQRVEP
;
A
#
# COMPACT_ATOMS: atom_id res chain seq x y z
N MET A 1 -38.96 -63.21 -28.70
CA MET A 1 -39.50 -62.11 -27.87
C MET A 1 -38.69 -61.83 -26.59
N ASN A 2 -37.91 -62.78 -26.06
CA ASN A 2 -37.04 -62.51 -24.89
C ASN A 2 -35.69 -61.85 -25.27
N THR A 3 -35.10 -62.22 -26.41
CA THR A 3 -33.79 -61.71 -26.85
C THR A 3 -33.80 -60.20 -27.13
N GLU A 4 -34.86 -59.71 -27.76
CA GLU A 4 -35.03 -58.29 -28.11
C GLU A 4 -35.14 -57.38 -26.86
N ARG A 5 -35.73 -57.91 -25.77
CA ARG A 5 -35.88 -57.20 -24.50
C ARG A 5 -34.55 -57.11 -23.72
N ASP A 6 -33.67 -58.09 -23.91
CA ASP A 6 -32.34 -58.10 -23.29
C ASP A 6 -31.36 -57.15 -24.00
N ASP A 7 -31.46 -57.02 -25.33
CA ASP A 7 -30.64 -56.07 -26.10
C ASP A 7 -31.01 -54.61 -25.78
N VAL A 8 -32.30 -54.31 -25.62
CA VAL A 8 -32.77 -52.99 -25.19
C VAL A 8 -32.32 -52.65 -23.77
N ARG A 9 -32.34 -53.63 -22.84
CA ARG A 9 -31.81 -53.44 -21.47
C ARG A 9 -30.30 -53.19 -21.47
N ARG A 10 -29.53 -53.93 -22.27
CA ARG A 10 -28.08 -53.73 -22.39
C ARG A 10 -27.74 -52.37 -22.99
N ALA A 11 -28.46 -51.94 -24.02
CA ALA A 11 -28.31 -50.61 -24.61
C ALA A 11 -28.65 -49.48 -23.62
N LEU A 12 -29.72 -49.64 -22.83
CA LEU A 12 -30.08 -48.70 -21.76
C LEU A 12 -29.02 -48.61 -20.66
N VAL A 13 -28.47 -49.74 -20.22
CA VAL A 13 -27.41 -49.78 -19.20
C VAL A 13 -26.12 -49.16 -19.72
N LEU A 14 -25.72 -49.45 -20.97
CA LEU A 14 -24.56 -48.84 -21.62
C LEU A 14 -24.73 -47.33 -21.82
N GLY A 15 -25.93 -46.88 -22.21
CA GLY A 15 -26.25 -45.46 -22.33
C GLY A 15 -26.21 -44.72 -20.98
N MET A 16 -26.67 -45.36 -19.91
CA MET A 16 -26.69 -44.79 -18.57
C MET A 16 -25.28 -44.71 -17.94
N ILE A 17 -24.41 -45.68 -18.26
CA ILE A 17 -22.97 -45.63 -17.90
C ILE A 17 -22.24 -44.55 -18.72
N ALA A 18 -22.53 -44.40 -20.01
CA ALA A 18 -21.92 -43.34 -20.81
C ALA A 18 -22.33 -41.92 -20.33
N LEU A 19 -23.56 -41.76 -19.83
CA LEU A 19 -24.06 -40.49 -19.30
C LEU A 19 -23.44 -40.12 -17.94
N SER A 20 -23.06 -41.11 -17.12
CA SER A 20 -22.43 -40.86 -15.82
C SER A 20 -20.94 -40.48 -15.92
N LEU A 21 -20.25 -40.81 -17.02
CA LEU A 21 -18.88 -40.36 -17.28
C LEU A 21 -18.79 -38.92 -17.84
N ALA A 22 -19.89 -38.33 -18.31
CA ALA A 22 -19.90 -36.95 -18.81
C ALA A 22 -20.00 -35.87 -17.71
N GLY A 23 -20.16 -36.27 -16.44
CA GLY A 23 -20.43 -35.37 -15.32
C GLY A 23 -19.23 -34.71 -14.63
N CYS A 24 -17.98 -35.04 -15.00
CA CYS A 24 -16.80 -34.55 -14.27
C CYS A 24 -16.03 -33.41 -14.96
N ALA A 25 -16.48 -32.90 -16.11
CA ALA A 25 -15.69 -31.94 -16.91
C ALA A 25 -16.01 -30.45 -16.67
N SER A 26 -17.03 -30.11 -15.89
CA SER A 26 -17.55 -28.72 -15.83
C SER A 26 -17.06 -27.87 -14.66
N ASN A 27 -16.07 -28.31 -13.89
CA ASN A 27 -15.44 -27.47 -12.88
C ASN A 27 -14.03 -27.09 -13.32
N THR A 28 -13.92 -26.31 -14.40
CA THR A 28 -12.70 -25.56 -14.70
C THR A 28 -12.53 -24.53 -13.58
N LEU A 29 -11.95 -24.97 -12.46
CA LEU A 29 -11.33 -24.13 -11.46
C LEU A 29 -10.28 -23.30 -12.19
N GLN A 30 -10.67 -22.13 -12.69
CA GLN A 30 -9.71 -21.14 -13.15
C GLN A 30 -8.82 -20.86 -11.94
N ALA A 31 -7.53 -21.17 -12.07
CA ALA A 31 -6.55 -20.82 -11.06
C ALA A 31 -6.73 -19.34 -10.72
N PRO A 32 -6.66 -18.94 -9.43
CA PRO A 32 -6.85 -17.55 -9.05
C PRO A 32 -5.90 -16.67 -9.86
N ARG A 33 -6.43 -15.73 -10.65
CA ARG A 33 -5.61 -14.81 -11.43
C ARG A 33 -4.96 -13.82 -10.47
N ASN A 34 -3.65 -13.65 -10.60
CA ASN A 34 -2.95 -12.60 -9.87
C ASN A 34 -3.53 -11.24 -10.26
N ARG A 35 -3.82 -10.42 -9.25
CA ARG A 35 -4.24 -9.03 -9.38
C ARG A 35 -3.16 -8.15 -8.80
N HIS A 36 -2.78 -7.14 -9.57
CA HIS A 36 -1.75 -6.18 -9.18
C HIS A 36 -2.36 -4.82 -8.87
N PHE A 37 -1.89 -4.19 -7.80
CA PHE A 37 -2.43 -2.95 -7.26
C PHE A 37 -1.36 -1.86 -7.17
N VAL A 38 -1.82 -0.61 -7.18
CA VAL A 38 -1.01 0.59 -6.95
C VAL A 38 -1.63 1.40 -5.81
N LEU A 39 -0.77 2.06 -5.05
CA LEU A 39 -1.15 3.22 -4.26
C LEU A 39 -1.10 4.43 -5.18
N ASP A 40 -2.10 5.28 -5.08
CA ASP A 40 -2.25 6.47 -5.92
C ASP A 40 -2.96 7.53 -5.08
N VAL A 41 -2.19 8.50 -4.61
CA VAL A 41 -2.66 9.53 -3.71
C VAL A 41 -2.46 10.91 -4.32
N GLU A 42 -3.58 11.50 -4.72
CA GLU A 42 -3.60 12.86 -5.25
C GLU A 42 -3.70 13.92 -4.14
N ARG A 43 -2.84 14.94 -4.17
CA ARG A 43 -2.95 16.11 -3.31
C ARG A 43 -3.94 17.11 -3.90
N THR A 44 -4.99 17.48 -3.16
CA THR A 44 -6.08 18.33 -3.67
C THR A 44 -6.02 19.80 -3.22
N GLY A 45 -5.19 20.15 -2.23
CA GLY A 45 -5.06 21.53 -1.74
C GLY A 45 -4.19 22.43 -2.63
N PRO A 46 -4.32 23.77 -2.55
CA PRO A 46 -3.36 24.66 -3.20
C PRO A 46 -1.93 24.45 -2.64
N PRO A 47 -0.88 24.68 -3.43
CA PRO A 47 0.50 24.64 -2.92
C PRO A 47 0.72 25.73 -1.87
N GLN A 48 1.57 25.43 -0.88
CA GLN A 48 2.07 26.40 0.08
C GLN A 48 2.99 27.43 -0.59
N THR A 49 3.18 28.59 0.05
CA THR A 49 3.93 29.74 -0.50
C THR A 49 5.37 29.84 0.00
N ARG A 50 5.86 28.87 0.79
CA ARG A 50 7.21 28.91 1.37
C ARG A 50 8.31 28.74 0.31
N ARG A 51 8.16 27.77 -0.61
CA ARG A 51 9.05 27.44 -1.76
C ARG A 51 10.53 27.74 -1.51
N GLN A 52 11.11 27.14 -0.47
CA GLN A 52 12.48 27.39 -0.05
C GLN A 52 13.27 26.09 0.10
N GLY A 53 14.53 26.09 -0.35
CA GLY A 53 15.44 24.94 -0.24
C GLY A 53 15.11 23.78 -1.17
N THR A 54 15.96 22.74 -1.09
CA THR A 54 15.85 21.51 -1.87
C THR A 54 15.67 20.33 -0.92
N LEU A 55 14.57 19.61 -1.07
CA LEU A 55 14.28 18.40 -0.34
C LEU A 55 14.76 17.17 -1.13
N CYS A 56 15.64 16.37 -0.53
CA CYS A 56 15.93 15.02 -1.01
C CYS A 56 15.00 14.02 -0.30
N VAL A 57 14.21 13.27 -1.06
CA VAL A 57 13.40 12.17 -0.49
C VAL A 57 14.17 10.87 -0.65
N ARG A 58 14.64 10.29 0.46
CA ARG A 58 15.32 8.99 0.43
C ARG A 58 14.32 7.86 0.24
N MET A 59 14.83 6.70 -0.18
CA MET A 59 14.06 5.47 -0.21
C MET A 59 13.54 5.14 1.19
N PHE A 60 12.22 5.01 1.30
CA PHE A 60 11.56 4.60 2.54
C PHE A 60 11.85 3.14 2.83
N ARG A 61 11.90 2.81 4.12
CA ARG A 61 12.06 1.44 4.60
C ARG A 61 10.71 0.93 5.09
N VAL A 62 10.37 -0.31 4.79
CA VAL A 62 9.20 -0.97 5.36
C VAL A 62 9.67 -2.01 6.38
N ALA A 63 8.98 -2.10 7.52
CA ALA A 63 9.27 -3.13 8.51
C ALA A 63 9.07 -4.53 7.89
N GLU A 64 9.97 -5.47 8.21
CA GLU A 64 10.05 -6.79 7.55
C GLU A 64 8.72 -7.54 7.37
N PRO A 65 7.79 -7.58 8.36
CA PRO A 65 6.51 -8.27 8.18
C PRO A 65 5.61 -7.69 7.07
N PHE A 66 5.85 -6.44 6.68
CA PHE A 66 5.08 -5.70 5.68
C PHE A 66 5.93 -5.39 4.43
N ALA A 67 7.21 -5.76 4.41
CA ALA A 67 8.14 -5.57 3.30
C ALA A 67 7.94 -6.67 2.23
N THR A 68 6.70 -6.80 1.77
CA THR A 68 6.27 -7.75 0.74
C THR A 68 5.38 -7.04 -0.28
N ASP A 69 5.39 -7.51 -1.53
CA ASP A 69 4.42 -7.03 -2.51
C ASP A 69 3.01 -7.58 -2.23
N GLN A 70 2.85 -8.65 -1.46
CA GLN A 70 1.54 -9.23 -1.18
C GLN A 70 0.74 -8.38 -0.19
N LEU A 71 -0.59 -8.39 -0.34
CA LEU A 71 -1.46 -7.75 0.64
C LEU A 71 -1.45 -8.54 1.95
N VAL A 72 -1.32 -7.79 3.05
CA VAL A 72 -1.23 -8.33 4.42
C VAL A 72 -2.53 -8.04 5.17
N TYR A 73 -3.08 -9.08 5.79
CA TYR A 73 -4.35 -9.06 6.51
C TYR A 73 -4.15 -9.50 7.94
N ARG A 74 -4.56 -8.71 8.93
CA ARG A 74 -4.63 -9.13 10.32
C ARG A 74 -6.01 -9.68 10.62
N VAL A 75 -6.11 -10.99 10.85
CA VAL A 75 -7.40 -11.69 11.05
C VAL A 75 -7.67 -12.04 12.52
N SER A 76 -6.65 -11.98 13.37
CA SER A 76 -6.81 -12.10 14.82
C SER A 76 -5.78 -11.23 15.56
N LYS A 77 -5.79 -11.26 16.89
CA LYS A 77 -4.82 -10.50 17.70
C LYS A 77 -3.37 -10.82 17.32
N THR A 78 -3.07 -12.05 16.92
CA THR A 78 -1.71 -12.55 16.65
C THR A 78 -1.55 -13.20 15.28
N LEU A 79 -2.61 -13.30 14.49
CA LEU A 79 -2.58 -13.96 13.18
C LEU A 79 -2.62 -12.92 12.06
N PHE A 80 -1.61 -12.99 11.20
CA PHE A 80 -1.53 -12.27 9.94
C PHE A 80 -1.55 -13.28 8.79
N GLU A 81 -2.31 -12.96 7.74
CA GLU A 81 -2.39 -13.70 6.50
C GLU A 81 -1.82 -12.85 5.36
N ILE A 82 -1.12 -13.51 4.43
CA ILE A 82 -0.50 -12.90 3.27
C ILE A 82 -1.20 -13.46 2.04
N ASP A 83 -1.76 -12.59 1.19
CA ASP A 83 -2.49 -13.01 -0.01
C ASP A 83 -1.57 -13.08 -1.23
N TYR A 84 -1.17 -14.29 -1.61
CA TYR A 84 -0.28 -14.54 -2.74
C TYR A 84 -0.84 -14.14 -4.12
N HIS A 85 -2.16 -13.97 -4.24
CA HIS A 85 -2.82 -13.63 -5.50
C HIS A 85 -3.12 -12.13 -5.63
N LYS A 86 -2.93 -11.36 -4.57
CA LYS A 86 -3.22 -9.93 -4.54
C LYS A 86 -1.99 -9.18 -4.06
N GLN A 87 -1.36 -8.47 -4.97
CA GLN A 87 -0.02 -7.94 -4.77
C GLN A 87 0.12 -6.55 -5.36
N PHE A 88 1.04 -5.77 -4.84
CA PHE A 88 1.47 -4.50 -5.40
C PHE A 88 2.22 -4.75 -6.71
N VAL A 89 2.16 -3.79 -7.65
CA VAL A 89 2.91 -3.86 -8.92
C VAL A 89 4.43 -3.74 -8.73
N THR A 90 4.86 -3.17 -7.60
CA THR A 90 6.25 -2.95 -7.21
C THR A 90 6.34 -3.05 -5.68
N PRO A 91 7.52 -3.29 -5.09
CA PRO A 91 7.65 -3.32 -3.64
C PRO A 91 7.11 -2.04 -2.98
N PRO A 92 6.43 -2.16 -1.82
CA PRO A 92 5.76 -1.04 -1.18
C PRO A 92 6.69 0.11 -0.82
N GLU A 93 7.97 -0.17 -0.54
CA GLU A 93 9.01 0.84 -0.32
C GLU A 93 9.13 1.80 -1.51
N ALA A 94 9.18 1.26 -2.72
CA ALA A 94 9.36 2.05 -3.94
C ALA A 94 8.12 2.86 -4.25
N MET A 95 6.95 2.24 -4.08
CA MET A 95 5.65 2.86 -4.33
C MET A 95 5.40 4.03 -3.38
N LEU A 96 5.56 3.81 -2.07
CA LEU A 96 5.39 4.86 -1.07
C LEU A 96 6.40 5.99 -1.25
N THR A 97 7.67 5.67 -1.55
CA THR A 97 8.68 6.70 -1.83
C THR A 97 8.26 7.57 -3.02
N ALA A 98 7.71 6.98 -4.08
CA ALA A 98 7.25 7.72 -5.26
C ALA A 98 6.06 8.64 -4.93
N GLU A 99 5.02 8.10 -4.28
CA GLU A 99 3.83 8.85 -3.86
C GLU A 99 4.20 10.03 -2.94
N ILE A 100 5.07 9.80 -1.95
CA ILE A 100 5.47 10.83 -0.99
C ILE A 100 6.30 11.91 -1.68
N ARG A 101 7.23 11.53 -2.58
CA ARG A 101 8.00 12.50 -3.35
C ARG A 101 7.11 13.38 -4.22
N GLN A 102 6.11 12.78 -4.89
CA GLN A 102 5.12 13.50 -5.68
C GLN A 102 4.27 14.45 -4.82
N TRP A 103 3.79 13.97 -3.66
CA TRP A 103 3.05 14.78 -2.71
C TRP A 103 3.87 15.99 -2.25
N MET A 104 5.11 15.78 -1.83
CA MET A 104 5.99 16.85 -1.35
C MET A 104 6.32 17.86 -2.45
N ALA A 105 6.46 17.41 -3.71
CA ALA A 105 6.65 18.31 -4.84
C ALA A 105 5.41 19.18 -5.10
N ALA A 106 4.20 18.60 -4.97
CA ALA A 106 2.94 19.32 -5.11
C ALA A 106 2.63 20.24 -3.91
N ALA A 107 3.17 19.94 -2.72
CA ALA A 107 2.90 20.67 -1.49
C ALA A 107 3.42 22.11 -1.51
N GLY A 108 4.46 22.43 -2.29
CA GLY A 108 4.99 23.80 -2.39
C GLY A 108 5.77 24.31 -1.17
N LEU A 109 6.09 23.43 -0.22
CA LEU A 109 6.92 23.76 0.94
C LEU A 109 8.38 24.01 0.54
N PHE A 110 8.92 23.15 -0.33
CA PHE A 110 10.29 23.25 -0.85
C PHE A 110 10.30 23.79 -2.29
N ALA A 111 11.38 24.47 -2.68
CA ALA A 111 11.52 24.97 -4.05
C ALA A 111 11.73 23.83 -5.05
N HIS A 112 12.47 22.80 -4.61
CA HIS A 112 12.76 21.60 -5.37
C HIS A 112 12.61 20.37 -4.50
N VAL A 113 12.07 19.30 -5.07
CA VAL A 113 12.02 17.97 -4.46
C VAL A 113 12.68 17.00 -5.42
N VAL A 114 13.69 16.28 -4.94
CA VAL A 114 14.56 15.44 -5.75
C VAL A 114 14.77 14.08 -5.07
N ASP A 115 15.30 13.13 -5.83
CA ASP A 115 15.82 11.87 -5.28
C ASP A 115 17.35 11.94 -5.05
N PRO A 116 17.94 10.94 -4.37
CA PRO A 116 19.36 10.94 -4.03
C PRO A 116 20.34 10.93 -5.21
N SER A 117 19.89 10.67 -6.44
CA SER A 117 20.75 10.72 -7.63
C SER A 117 20.99 12.15 -8.14
N SER A 118 20.23 13.13 -7.63
CA SER A 118 20.37 14.54 -8.00
C SER A 118 21.71 15.13 -7.56
N ARG A 119 22.23 16.05 -8.36
CA ARG A 119 23.43 16.85 -8.05
C ARG A 119 23.11 18.21 -7.45
N ALA A 120 21.83 18.49 -7.16
CA ALA A 120 21.41 19.74 -6.54
C ALA A 120 22.02 19.88 -5.13
N GLU A 121 22.18 21.13 -4.69
CA GLU A 121 22.51 21.41 -3.29
C GLU A 121 21.31 21.06 -2.42
N ILE A 122 21.41 19.95 -1.69
CA ILE A 122 20.37 19.46 -0.78
C ILE A 122 20.41 20.27 0.50
N THR A 123 19.27 20.81 0.92
CA THR A 123 19.16 21.53 2.20
C THR A 123 18.48 20.69 3.27
N HIS A 124 17.58 19.79 2.86
CA HIS A 124 16.90 18.87 3.77
C HIS A 124 16.79 17.49 3.13
N THR A 125 16.84 16.48 3.98
CA THR A 125 16.67 15.08 3.60
C THR A 125 15.48 14.52 4.37
N LEU A 126 14.48 14.00 3.66
CA LEU A 126 13.36 13.27 4.22
C LEU A 126 13.70 11.77 4.24
N GLU A 127 13.68 11.21 5.43
CA GLU A 127 13.77 9.78 5.68
C GLU A 127 12.44 9.29 6.22
N GLY A 128 12.09 8.04 5.93
CA GLY A 128 10.90 7.48 6.52
C GLY A 128 10.92 5.96 6.63
N ARG A 129 10.14 5.50 7.61
CA ARG A 129 9.98 4.10 7.96
C ARG A 129 8.50 3.79 8.10
N VAL A 130 8.01 2.86 7.29
CA VAL A 130 6.68 2.29 7.45
C VAL A 130 6.75 1.25 8.55
N VAL A 131 6.09 1.54 9.66
CA VAL A 131 6.06 0.69 10.85
C VAL A 131 5.00 -0.39 10.71
N ALA A 132 3.86 -0.04 10.10
CA ALA A 132 2.75 -0.94 9.87
C ALA A 132 2.01 -0.60 8.57
N MET A 133 1.64 -1.62 7.80
CA MET A 133 0.81 -1.48 6.61
C MET A 133 0.03 -2.78 6.37
N TYR A 134 -1.24 -2.80 6.74
CA TYR A 134 -2.09 -3.99 6.60
C TYR A 134 -3.59 -3.66 6.68
N GLY A 135 -4.44 -4.58 6.28
CA GLY A 135 -5.87 -4.54 6.59
C GLY A 135 -6.18 -5.25 7.91
N ASP A 136 -6.80 -4.57 8.87
CA ASP A 136 -7.26 -5.10 10.15
C ASP A 136 -8.69 -5.63 10.02
N TYR A 137 -8.85 -6.95 10.06
CA TYR A 137 -10.10 -7.68 9.94
C TYR A 137 -10.47 -8.43 11.23
N VAL A 138 -9.85 -8.07 12.37
CA VAL A 138 -10.17 -8.70 13.67
C VAL A 138 -11.64 -8.51 14.04
N VAL A 139 -12.22 -7.35 13.69
CA VAL A 139 -13.66 -7.09 13.81
C VAL A 139 -14.28 -7.18 12.42
N ALA A 140 -14.92 -8.31 12.12
CA ALA A 140 -15.40 -8.64 10.77
C ALA A 140 -16.34 -7.58 10.16
N ASP A 141 -17.22 -6.98 10.96
CA ASP A 141 -18.18 -5.97 10.50
C ASP A 141 -17.63 -4.54 10.51
N ALA A 142 -16.39 -4.34 10.98
CA ALA A 142 -15.73 -3.04 11.02
C ALA A 142 -14.23 -3.14 10.67
N PRO A 143 -13.88 -3.63 9.47
CA PRO A 143 -12.49 -3.73 9.05
C PRO A 143 -11.89 -2.35 8.75
N HIS A 144 -10.59 -2.17 9.00
CA HIS A 144 -9.88 -0.91 8.76
C HIS A 144 -8.53 -1.16 8.10
N ALA A 145 -8.10 -0.31 7.18
CA ALA A 145 -6.70 -0.26 6.78
C ALA A 145 -5.90 0.46 7.87
N VAL A 146 -4.73 -0.07 8.20
CA VAL A 146 -3.81 0.49 9.18
C VAL A 146 -2.52 0.86 8.44
N LEU A 147 -2.17 2.14 8.49
CA LEU A 147 -0.88 2.64 8.02
C LEU A 147 -0.23 3.42 9.15
N GLU A 148 1.02 3.08 9.45
CA GLU A 148 1.84 3.79 10.43
C GLU A 148 3.21 4.11 9.82
N MET A 149 3.62 5.38 9.93
CA MET A 149 4.84 5.88 9.31
C MET A 149 5.57 6.80 10.28
N GLN A 150 6.85 6.52 10.51
CA GLN A 150 7.77 7.48 11.11
C GLN A 150 8.42 8.30 10.01
N LEU A 151 8.34 9.62 10.12
CA LEU A 151 8.91 10.59 9.18
C LEU A 151 9.95 11.44 9.91
N VAL A 152 11.16 11.49 9.34
CA VAL A 152 12.29 12.21 9.90
C VAL A 152 12.80 13.19 8.86
N LEU A 153 12.83 14.48 9.23
CA LEU A 153 13.46 15.52 8.41
C LEU A 153 14.82 15.85 9.01
N VAL A 154 15.85 15.67 8.20
CA VAL A 154 17.23 15.98 8.52
C VAL A 154 17.62 17.24 7.76
N ARG A 155 18.30 18.17 8.44
CA ARG A 155 18.88 19.34 7.79
C ARG A 155 20.31 19.04 7.38
N GLU A 156 20.64 19.31 6.13
CA GLU A 156 22.00 19.16 5.61
C GLU A 156 22.80 20.43 5.96
N THR A 157 23.84 20.29 6.79
CA THR A 157 24.76 21.41 7.12
C THR A 157 26.21 21.00 6.98
N ARG A 158 27.12 21.98 6.95
CA ARG A 158 28.56 21.70 6.93
C ARG A 158 29.00 21.20 8.31
N GLY A 159 29.08 19.88 8.46
CA GLY A 159 29.75 19.20 9.57
C GLY A 159 28.85 18.34 10.47
N ARG A 160 27.54 18.64 10.55
CA ARG A 160 26.54 17.77 11.20
C ARG A 160 25.21 17.85 10.45
N ASN A 161 24.44 16.77 10.50
CA ASN A 161 23.13 16.70 9.88
C ASN A 161 22.06 16.52 10.98
N PRO A 162 21.64 17.60 11.67
CA PRO A 162 20.71 17.49 12.77
C PRO A 162 19.32 17.05 12.28
N VAL A 163 18.65 16.21 13.08
CA VAL A 163 17.24 15.92 12.94
C VAL A 163 16.45 17.14 13.40
N VAL A 164 15.71 17.76 12.48
CA VAL A 164 14.89 18.95 12.76
C VAL A 164 13.40 18.60 12.93
N PHE A 165 13.00 17.42 12.45
CA PHE A 165 11.66 16.87 12.61
C PHE A 165 11.73 15.36 12.78
N ASP A 166 10.99 14.80 13.74
CA ASP A 166 10.79 13.36 13.92
C ASP A 166 9.41 13.14 14.50
N ARG A 167 8.53 12.49 13.76
CA ARG A 167 7.17 12.17 14.20
C ARG A 167 6.68 10.87 13.60
N THR A 168 5.89 10.14 14.38
CA THR A 168 5.14 8.98 13.91
C THR A 168 3.69 9.36 13.68
N TYR A 169 3.17 9.04 12.50
CA TYR A 169 1.78 9.19 12.12
C TYR A 169 1.12 7.82 12.00
N THR A 170 -0.09 7.70 12.52
CA THR A 170 -0.91 6.49 12.40
C THR A 170 -2.28 6.87 11.84
N ALA A 171 -2.71 6.19 10.79
CA ALA A 171 -4.04 6.32 10.24
C ALA A 171 -4.75 4.96 10.26
N ARG A 172 -6.03 4.99 10.64
CA ARG A 172 -6.96 3.87 10.57
C ARG A 172 -8.17 4.30 9.77
N THR A 173 -8.37 3.71 8.60
CA THR A 173 -9.44 4.10 7.66
C THR A 173 -10.38 2.93 7.43
N PRO A 174 -11.71 3.11 7.49
CA PRO A 174 -12.66 2.02 7.29
C PRO A 174 -12.51 1.39 5.90
N ILE A 175 -12.66 0.07 5.83
CA ILE A 175 -12.68 -0.67 4.56
C ILE A 175 -14.14 -0.92 4.16
N ALA A 176 -14.55 -0.37 3.02
CA ALA A 176 -15.95 -0.38 2.55
C ALA A 176 -16.44 -1.73 1.98
N GLY A 177 -15.58 -2.74 1.85
CA GLY A 177 -15.96 -4.04 1.31
C GLY A 177 -14.89 -5.12 1.42
N ALA A 178 -15.24 -6.35 1.09
CA ALA A 178 -14.36 -7.51 1.25
C ALA A 178 -13.32 -7.67 0.13
N GLN A 179 -13.48 -6.97 -1.00
CA GLN A 179 -12.54 -7.07 -2.12
C GLN A 179 -11.29 -6.23 -1.85
N ALA A 180 -10.13 -6.68 -2.33
CA ALA A 180 -8.86 -5.97 -2.13
C ALA A 180 -8.86 -4.54 -2.68
N ASP A 181 -9.62 -4.25 -3.73
CA ASP A 181 -9.79 -2.88 -4.24
C ASP A 181 -10.24 -1.91 -3.12
N HIS A 182 -11.05 -2.37 -2.16
CA HIS A 182 -11.47 -1.57 -1.01
C HIS A 182 -10.37 -1.40 0.05
N LEU A 183 -9.52 -2.41 0.25
CA LEU A 183 -8.35 -2.28 1.13
C LEU A 183 -7.35 -1.27 0.54
N ILE A 184 -7.11 -1.33 -0.78
CA ILE A 184 -6.25 -0.37 -1.47
C ILE A 184 -6.82 1.05 -1.36
N ALA A 185 -8.12 1.24 -1.59
CA ALA A 185 -8.78 2.53 -1.42
C ALA A 185 -8.59 3.07 0.01
N ALA A 186 -8.82 2.24 1.03
CA ALA A 186 -8.62 2.61 2.41
C ALA A 186 -7.14 2.92 2.74
N LEU A 187 -6.17 2.19 2.17
CA LEU A 187 -4.73 2.50 2.30
C LEU A 187 -4.37 3.84 1.65
N ASN A 188 -4.95 4.16 0.49
CA ASN A 188 -4.80 5.48 -0.15
C ASN A 188 -5.37 6.59 0.74
N ASP A 189 -6.54 6.37 1.35
CA ASP A 189 -7.11 7.33 2.31
C ASP A 189 -6.23 7.50 3.55
N ALA A 190 -5.64 6.40 4.05
CA ALA A 190 -4.73 6.43 5.19
C ALA A 190 -3.46 7.21 4.87
N LEU A 191 -2.85 6.95 3.71
CA LEU A 191 -1.66 7.67 3.24
C LEU A 191 -1.97 9.15 3.00
N ARG A 192 -3.08 9.47 2.32
CA ARG A 192 -3.56 10.85 2.14
C ARG A 192 -3.67 11.57 3.47
N LYS A 193 -4.29 10.93 4.48
CA LYS A 193 -4.42 11.52 5.81
C LYS A 193 -3.05 11.79 6.43
N ILE A 194 -2.15 10.81 6.44
CA ILE A 194 -0.80 10.97 7.00
C ILE A 194 -0.05 12.11 6.30
N LEU A 195 -0.09 12.19 4.97
CA LEU A 195 0.62 13.21 4.22
C LEU A 195 0.01 14.60 4.40
N THR A 196 -1.31 14.69 4.57
CA THR A 196 -2.00 15.94 4.92
C THR A 196 -1.60 16.43 6.32
N ASP A 197 -1.55 15.53 7.30
CA ASP A 197 -1.13 15.87 8.67
C ASP A 197 0.35 16.26 8.68
N PHE A 198 1.21 15.51 7.97
CA PHE A 198 2.63 15.78 7.85
C PHE A 198 2.93 17.13 7.18
N GLU A 199 2.30 17.45 6.04
CA GLU A 199 2.54 18.74 5.39
C GLU A 199 2.08 19.92 6.26
N THR A 200 0.99 19.73 7.01
CA THR A 200 0.44 20.74 7.92
C THR A 200 1.43 21.01 9.06
N ASP A 201 1.98 19.96 9.64
CA ASP A 201 2.99 20.06 10.70
C ASP A 201 4.26 20.76 10.20
N LEU A 202 4.75 20.40 9.00
CA LEU A 202 5.92 21.05 8.42
C LEU A 202 5.69 22.54 8.14
N ASP A 203 4.51 22.94 7.68
CA ASP A 203 4.19 24.35 7.44
C ASP A 203 4.11 25.16 8.73
N GLN A 204 3.46 24.61 9.76
CA GLN A 204 3.32 25.25 11.07
C GLN A 204 4.67 25.40 11.77
N GLU A 205 5.54 24.41 11.63
CA GLU A 205 6.86 24.40 12.27
C GLU A 205 7.96 24.95 11.36
N TRP A 206 7.62 25.52 10.20
CA TRP A 206 8.59 25.88 9.17
C TRP A 206 9.79 26.68 9.70
N ASP A 207 9.53 27.72 10.51
CA ASP A 207 10.59 28.58 11.04
C ASP A 207 11.49 27.84 12.04
N ARG A 208 10.98 26.80 12.72
CA ARG A 208 11.77 25.89 13.57
C ARG A 208 12.66 24.99 12.72
N LEU A 209 12.13 24.43 11.64
CA LEU A 209 12.88 23.61 10.68
C LEU A 209 14.02 24.41 10.03
N GLN A 210 13.89 25.74 9.98
CA GLN A 210 14.90 26.65 9.48
C GLN A 210 16.06 26.98 10.44
N ARG A 211 16.02 26.53 11.69
CA ARG A 211 17.08 26.83 12.67
C ARG A 211 18.13 25.72 12.70
N VAL A 212 19.40 26.13 12.75
CA VAL A 212 20.52 25.27 13.16
C VAL A 212 20.78 25.63 14.61
N GLU A 213 20.37 24.78 15.55
CA GLU A 213 20.79 24.99 16.94
C GLU A 213 22.32 24.78 17.01
N PRO A 214 23.06 25.74 17.61
CA PRO A 214 24.52 25.74 17.64
C PRO A 214 25.12 24.60 18.48
#